data_AF-A0A1Q7XAX9-F1
#
_entry.id   AF-A0A1Q7XAX9-F1
#
_cell.length_a   1.000
_cell.length_b   1.000
_cell.length_c   1.000
_cell.angle_alpha   90.00
_cell.angle_beta   90.00
_cell.angle_gamma   90.00
#
_symmetry.space_group_name_H-M   'P 1'
#
loop_
_entity.id
_entity.type
_entity.pdbx_description
1 polymer ?
#
loop_
_entity_poly.entity_id
_entity_poly.type
_entity_poly.pdbx_seq_one_letter_code
_entity_poly.pdbx_strand_id
1 'polypeptide(L)'
;MWQGSAAQQSAELVPKGVSVVAAFQNMSADEMNGDKPVECDVIVCSDDPHATQVTCELAAKIPGVRAIDGGKLENARIVEQITALLIGLNIRHKGHSGIRITGLPNTAYKS
;
A
#
# COMPACT_ATOMS: atom_id res chain seq x y z
N MET A 1 -24.54 -3.33 -5.12
CA MET A 1 -23.51 -2.95 -6.10
C MET A 1 -22.21 -3.54 -5.55
N TRP A 2 -21.53 -4.42 -6.30
CA TRP A 2 -20.28 -5.03 -5.84
C TRP A 2 -19.15 -4.07 -6.19
N GLN A 3 -18.73 -3.28 -5.20
CA GLN A 3 -17.71 -2.26 -5.40
C GLN A 3 -16.37 -2.99 -5.48
N GLY A 4 -15.56 -2.64 -6.48
CA GLY A 4 -14.37 -3.42 -6.83
C GLY A 4 -13.33 -3.49 -5.71
N SER A 5 -13.29 -2.52 -4.80
CA SER A 5 -12.39 -2.43 -3.62
C SER A 5 -12.95 -1.48 -2.55
N ALA A 6 -12.41 -1.55 -1.34
CA ALA A 6 -12.74 -0.59 -0.26
C ALA A 6 -12.31 0.84 -0.62
N ALA A 7 -11.18 0.99 -1.31
CA ALA A 7 -10.72 2.29 -1.82
C ALA A 7 -11.69 2.89 -2.85
N GLN A 8 -12.17 2.09 -3.81
CA GLN A 8 -13.17 2.56 -4.79
C GLN A 8 -14.51 2.91 -4.12
N GLN A 9 -14.95 2.12 -3.14
CA GLN A 9 -16.14 2.48 -2.35
C GLN A 9 -15.94 3.82 -1.62
N SER A 10 -14.74 4.06 -1.08
CA SER A 10 -14.41 5.34 -0.42
C SER A 10 -14.47 6.52 -1.40
N ALA A 11 -13.96 6.34 -2.62
CA ALA A 11 -14.00 7.36 -3.67
C ALA A 11 -15.43 7.76 -4.09
N GLU A 12 -16.40 6.84 -4.01
CA GLU A 12 -17.81 7.15 -4.28
C GLU A 12 -18.49 7.93 -3.14
N LEU A 13 -17.97 7.82 -1.92
CA LEU A 13 -18.59 8.39 -0.71
C LEU A 13 -18.03 9.77 -0.33
N VAL A 14 -16.78 10.06 -0.70
CA VAL A 14 -16.16 11.34 -0.37
C VAL A 14 -16.72 12.50 -1.21
N PRO A 15 -16.75 13.74 -0.68
CA PRO A 15 -17.12 14.92 -1.45
C PRO A 15 -16.22 15.14 -2.67
N LYS A 16 -16.75 15.85 -3.67
CA LYS A 16 -15.94 16.31 -4.81
C LYS A 16 -14.73 17.11 -4.34
N GLY A 17 -13.58 16.86 -4.96
CA GLY A 17 -12.31 17.52 -4.62
C GLY A 17 -11.50 16.83 -3.52
N VAL A 18 -12.01 15.75 -2.92
CA VAL A 18 -11.23 14.89 -2.04
C VAL A 18 -10.54 13.79 -2.86
N SER A 19 -9.22 13.75 -2.81
CA SER A 19 -8.43 12.69 -3.46
C SER A 19 -8.38 11.45 -2.56
N VAL A 20 -8.65 10.28 -3.15
CA VAL A 20 -8.58 9.00 -2.46
C VAL A 20 -7.33 8.25 -2.90
N VAL A 21 -6.61 7.70 -1.93
CA VAL A 21 -5.39 6.91 -2.14
C VAL A 21 -5.51 5.61 -1.36
N ALA A 22 -5.19 4.50 -2.01
CA ALA A 22 -5.08 3.19 -1.37
C ALA A 22 -3.58 2.91 -1.11
N ALA A 23 -3.19 2.73 0.15
CA ALA A 23 -1.83 2.39 0.56
C ALA A 23 -1.82 1.66 1.91
N PHE A 24 -0.66 1.14 2.31
CA PHE A 24 -0.35 0.54 3.62
C PHE A 24 -1.10 -0.75 3.99
N GLN A 25 -1.90 -1.33 3.08
CA GLN A 25 -2.77 -2.48 3.38
C GLN A 25 -2.00 -3.77 3.72
N ASN A 26 -0.75 -3.87 3.24
CA ASN A 26 0.10 -5.06 3.35
C ASN A 26 1.23 -4.90 4.39
N MET A 27 1.15 -3.90 5.28
CA MET A 27 2.13 -3.69 6.33
C MET A 27 1.73 -4.39 7.63
N SER A 28 2.71 -4.93 8.35
CA SER A 28 2.49 -5.48 9.69
C SER A 28 2.45 -4.36 10.72
N ALA A 29 1.29 -4.18 11.37
CA ALA A 29 1.16 -3.23 12.47
C ALA A 29 2.09 -3.56 13.66
N ASP A 30 2.34 -4.84 13.90
CA ASP A 30 3.22 -5.28 14.99
C ASP A 30 4.68 -4.90 14.71
N GLU A 31 5.14 -5.04 13.46
CA GLU A 31 6.49 -4.59 13.06
C GLU A 31 6.59 -3.05 13.09
N MET A 32 5.53 -2.35 12.70
CA MET A 32 5.46 -0.88 12.76
C MET A 32 5.51 -0.30 14.17
N ASN A 33 5.08 -1.06 15.19
CA ASN A 33 5.14 -0.64 16.59
C ASN A 33 6.51 -0.92 17.25
N GLY A 34 7.43 -1.57 16.53
CA GLY A 34 8.80 -1.82 17.01
C GLY A 34 9.78 -0.71 16.63
N ASP A 35 11.00 -0.81 17.15
CA ASP A 35 12.10 0.12 16.85
C ASP A 35 12.92 -0.28 15.61
N LYS A 36 12.60 -1.40 14.98
CA LYS A 36 13.34 -1.94 13.83
C LYS A 36 12.81 -1.36 12.52
N PRO A 37 13.65 -1.20 11.49
CA PRO A 37 13.18 -0.90 10.15
C PRO A 37 12.16 -1.94 9.66
N VAL A 38 11.13 -1.47 8.95
CA VAL A 38 10.07 -2.30 8.37
C VAL A 38 10.40 -2.55 6.90
N GLU A 39 10.96 -3.73 6.61
CA GLU A 39 11.43 -4.09 5.28
C GLU A 39 10.29 -4.53 4.36
N CYS A 40 9.55 -3.57 3.80
CA CYS A 40 8.51 -3.82 2.80
C CYS A 40 8.39 -2.70 1.76
N ASP A 41 7.59 -2.94 0.73
CA ASP A 41 7.18 -1.95 -0.24
C ASP A 41 5.70 -1.61 -0.05
N VAL A 42 5.38 -0.32 -0.04
CA VAL A 42 4.02 0.20 -0.05
C VAL A 42 3.62 0.48 -1.49
N ILE A 43 2.65 -0.27 -2.00
CA ILE A 43 2.03 -0.02 -3.30
C ILE A 43 0.96 1.05 -3.12
N VAL A 44 1.11 2.17 -3.82
CA VAL A 44 0.22 3.33 -3.73
C VAL A 44 -0.65 3.40 -4.98
N CYS A 45 -1.97 3.27 -4.84
CA CYS A 45 -2.91 3.36 -5.95
C CYS A 45 -3.81 4.60 -5.81
N SER A 46 -3.84 5.47 -6.83
CA SER A 46 -4.73 6.63 -6.87
C SER A 46 -4.94 7.10 -8.32
N ASP A 47 -6.04 7.82 -8.55
CA ASP A 47 -6.30 8.54 -9.80
C ASP A 47 -5.76 9.98 -9.77
N ASP A 48 -5.23 10.44 -8.63
CA ASP A 48 -4.59 11.74 -8.46
C ASP A 48 -3.06 11.59 -8.32
N PRO A 49 -2.26 12.02 -9.33
CA PRO A 49 -0.80 11.93 -9.28
C PRO A 49 -0.15 12.69 -8.12
N HIS A 50 -0.73 13.82 -7.70
CA HIS A 50 -0.21 14.59 -6.58
C HIS A 50 -0.46 13.86 -5.27
N ALA A 51 -1.65 13.29 -5.08
CA ALA A 51 -1.97 12.48 -3.91
C ALA A 51 -1.09 11.21 -3.83
N THR A 52 -0.80 10.57 -4.97
CA THR A 52 0.17 9.47 -5.05
C THR A 52 1.55 9.93 -4.57
N GLN A 53 2.05 11.05 -5.08
CA GLN A 53 3.36 11.57 -4.69
C GLN A 53 3.44 11.83 -3.18
N VAL A 54 2.48 12.58 -2.62
CA VAL A 54 2.44 12.90 -1.19
C VAL A 54 2.41 11.63 -0.34
N THR A 55 1.61 10.63 -0.75
CA THR A 55 1.51 9.36 -0.02
C THR A 55 2.81 8.56 -0.09
N CYS A 56 3.49 8.56 -1.23
CA CYS A 56 4.80 7.93 -1.36
C CYS A 56 5.85 8.59 -0.45
N GLU A 57 5.90 9.93 -0.42
CA GLU A 57 6.79 10.69 0.45
C GLU A 57 6.50 10.41 1.93
N LEU A 58 5.23 10.22 2.31
CA LEU A 58 4.85 9.82 3.66
C LEU A 58 5.32 8.40 3.99
N ALA A 59 5.16 7.45 3.08
CA ALA A 59 5.60 6.07 3.29
C ALA A 59 7.13 5.98 3.40
N ALA A 60 7.87 6.78 2.62
CA ALA A 60 9.34 6.85 2.66
C ALA A 60 9.90 7.39 4.00
N LYS A 61 9.08 8.03 4.84
CA LYS A 61 9.47 8.43 6.19
C LYS A 61 9.59 7.26 7.16
N ILE A 62 9.03 6.10 6.83
CA ILE A 62 9.11 4.90 7.65
C ILE A 62 10.43 4.19 7.35
N PRO A 63 11.33 3.99 8.33
CA PRO A 63 12.62 3.34 8.09
C PRO A 63 12.44 1.94 7.47
N GLY A 64 13.15 1.66 6.37
CA GLY A 64 13.12 0.38 5.66
C GLY A 64 12.02 0.24 4.59
N VAL A 65 11.02 1.13 4.61
CA VAL A 65 9.91 1.12 3.65
C VAL A 65 10.32 1.82 2.36
N ARG A 66 9.89 1.26 1.22
CA ARG A 66 9.95 1.94 -0.08
C ARG A 66 8.54 2.13 -0.61
N ALA A 67 8.26 3.24 -1.27
CA ALA A 67 6.97 3.47 -1.91
C ALA A 67 7.06 3.22 -3.41
N ILE A 68 6.04 2.60 -3.98
CA ILE A 68 5.92 2.40 -5.43
C ILE A 68 4.55 2.87 -5.92
N ASP A 69 4.56 3.58 -7.04
CA ASP A 69 3.33 3.94 -7.76
C ASP A 69 2.71 2.68 -8.37
N GLY A 70 1.58 2.25 -7.82
CA GLY A 70 0.78 1.10 -8.26
C GLY A 70 -0.23 1.44 -9.34
N GLY A 71 -0.23 2.66 -9.86
CA GLY A 71 -1.17 3.14 -10.88
C GLY A 71 -2.55 3.54 -10.32
N LYS A 72 -3.58 3.37 -11.16
CA LYS A 72 -4.94 3.84 -10.90
C LYS A 72 -5.58 3.23 -9.66
N LEU A 73 -6.59 3.91 -9.12
CA LEU A 73 -7.31 3.45 -7.91
C LEU A 73 -7.95 2.06 -8.09
N GLU A 74 -8.32 1.68 -9.31
CA GLU A 74 -8.88 0.36 -9.61
C GLU A 74 -7.94 -0.82 -9.33
N ASN A 75 -6.62 -0.58 -9.24
CA ASN A 75 -5.64 -1.61 -8.87
C ASN A 75 -5.68 -1.93 -7.37
N ALA A 76 -6.28 -1.07 -6.55
CA ALA A 76 -6.42 -1.28 -5.11
C ALA A 76 -7.10 -2.62 -4.78
N ARG A 77 -8.04 -3.08 -5.61
CA ARG A 77 -8.70 -4.39 -5.42
C ARG A 77 -7.73 -5.55 -5.36
N ILE A 78 -6.63 -5.49 -6.11
CA ILE A 78 -5.63 -6.56 -6.15
C ILE A 78 -4.77 -6.45 -4.90
N VAL A 79 -4.31 -5.24 -4.58
CA VAL A 79 -3.46 -4.96 -3.42
C VAL A 79 -4.17 -5.31 -2.10
N GLU A 80 -5.44 -4.96 -1.97
CA GLU A 80 -6.29 -5.30 -0.80
C GLU A 80 -6.44 -6.82 -0.63
N GLN A 81 -6.60 -7.57 -1.73
CA GLN A 81 -6.72 -9.03 -1.68
C GLN A 81 -5.41 -9.73 -1.26
N ILE A 82 -4.25 -9.14 -1.53
CA ILE A 82 -2.96 -9.68 -1.07
C ILE A 82 -2.92 -9.80 0.46
N THR A 83 -3.59 -8.92 1.21
CA THR A 83 -3.61 -8.99 2.68
C THR A 83 -4.17 -10.32 3.18
N ALA A 84 -5.22 -10.86 2.56
CA ALA A 84 -5.77 -12.15 2.93
C ALA A 84 -4.76 -13.29 2.73
N LEU A 85 -3.96 -13.23 1.66
CA LEU A 85 -2.87 -14.16 1.42
C LEU A 85 -1.78 -14.03 2.50
N LEU A 86 -1.34 -12.81 2.83
CA LEU A 86 -0.33 -12.56 3.85
C LEU A 86 -0.77 -13.06 5.22
N ILE A 87 -2.04 -12.87 5.60
CA ILE A 87 -2.60 -13.43 6.84
C ILE A 87 -2.48 -14.96 6.84
N GLY A 88 -2.85 -15.61 5.74
CA GLY A 88 -2.72 -17.07 5.61
C GLY A 88 -1.27 -17.56 5.71
N LEU A 89 -0.32 -16.81 5.15
CA LEU A 89 1.12 -17.10 5.28
C LEU A 89 1.60 -16.91 6.72
N ASN A 90 1.21 -15.83 7.37
CA ASN A 90 1.57 -15.53 8.76
C ASN A 90 1.08 -16.62 9.73
N ILE A 91 -0.16 -17.10 9.55
CA ILE A 91 -0.71 -18.19 10.37
C ILE A 91 0.09 -19.49 10.19
N ARG A 92 0.46 -19.83 8.96
CA ARG A 92 1.16 -21.07 8.60
C ARG A 92 2.62 -21.06 9.04
N HIS A 93 3.29 -19.93 8.89
CA HIS A 93 4.74 -19.80 9.10
C HIS A 93 5.11 -19.06 10.40
N LYS A 94 4.12 -18.65 11.21
CA LYS A 94 4.31 -17.99 12.52
C LYS A 94 5.17 -16.73 12.42
N GLY A 95 4.82 -15.83 11.50
CA GLY A 95 5.58 -14.60 11.26
C GLY A 95 4.72 -13.40 10.91
N HIS A 96 5.39 -12.31 10.57
CA HIS A 96 4.79 -11.03 10.17
C HIS A 96 5.31 -10.64 8.78
N SER A 97 4.60 -11.07 7.75
CA SER A 97 5.00 -10.82 6.36
C SER A 97 4.58 -9.45 5.85
N GLY A 98 5.40 -8.92 4.94
CA GLY A 98 5.06 -7.84 4.02
C GLY A 98 5.43 -8.26 2.59
N ILE A 99 5.36 -7.31 1.66
CA ILE A 99 5.73 -7.52 0.25
C ILE A 99 6.98 -6.73 -0.13
N ARG A 100 7.76 -7.26 -1.06
CA ARG A 100 8.90 -6.57 -1.68
C ARG A 100 8.84 -6.83 -3.18
N ILE A 101 8.81 -5.76 -3.96
CA ILE A 101 8.88 -5.81 -5.42
C ILE A 101 10.36 -5.76 -5.81
N THR A 102 10.77 -6.71 -6.65
CA THR A 102 12.16 -6.88 -7.08
C THR A 102 12.28 -6.77 -8.59
N GLY A 103 13.47 -6.40 -9.09
CA GLY A 103 13.75 -6.33 -10.53
C GLY A 103 13.30 -5.04 -11.23
N LEU A 104 12.89 -4.02 -10.47
CA LEU A 104 12.56 -2.69 -10.99
C LEU A 104 13.75 -1.73 -10.86
N PRO A 105 13.86 -0.70 -11.72
CA PRO A 105 14.90 0.32 -11.59
C PRO A 105 14.69 1.15 -10.31
N ASN A 106 15.78 1.71 -9.77
CA ASN A 106 15.72 2.52 -8.54
C ASN A 106 14.76 3.71 -8.65
N THR A 107 14.60 4.27 -9.85
CA THR A 107 13.67 5.38 -10.13
C THR A 107 12.19 5.01 -9.98
N ALA A 108 11.86 3.72 -9.89
CA ALA A 108 10.50 3.27 -9.62
C ALA A 108 10.08 3.47 -8.16
N TYR A 109 11.05 3.53 -7.24
CA TYR A 109 10.81 3.76 -5.83
C TYR A 109 10.85 5.26 -5.56
N LYS A 110 9.74 5.80 -5.08
CA LYS A 110 9.64 7.22 -4.73
C LYS A 110 10.08 7.37 -3.27
N SER A 111 11.01 8.29 -3.03
CA SER A 111 11.59 8.63 -1.71
C SER A 111 11.39 10.10 -1.44
#